data_AF-A0A351KHS4-F1
#
_entry.id   AF-A0A351KHS4-F1
#
_cell.length_a   1.000
_cell.length_b   1.000
_cell.length_c   1.000
_cell.angle_alpha   90.00
_cell.angle_beta   90.00
_cell.angle_gamma   90.00
#
_symmetry.space_group_name_H-M   'P 1'
#
loop_
_entity.id
_entity.type
_entity.pdbx_description
1 polymer ?
#
loop_
_entity_poly.entity_id
_entity_poly.type
_entity_poly.pdbx_seq_one_letter_code
_entity_poly.pdbx_strand_id
1 'polypeptide(L)'
;HQGVTEDSESEVYLRPETAQGIFVNFKNVLRTTRKKLPFGIAQIGKSFRNEITPGNFTFRTREFEQMELEFFVKPGDDLEWFHYWKDFCKNFL
;
A
#
# COMPACT_ATOMS: atom_id res chain seq x y z
N HIS A 1 6.56 -12.28 17.27
CA HIS A 1 6.73 -13.73 17.46
C HIS A 1 5.63 -14.49 16.74
N GLN A 2 5.99 -15.20 15.68
CA GLN A 2 5.13 -16.18 15.04
C GLN A 2 5.99 -17.44 14.79
N GLY A 3 6.18 -18.23 15.86
CA GLY A 3 7.08 -19.40 15.89
C GLY A 3 7.20 -19.96 17.30
N VAL A 4 7.54 -21.26 17.43
CA VAL A 4 7.64 -21.98 18.72
C VAL A 4 9.03 -21.85 19.37
N THR A 5 10.06 -21.46 18.61
CA THR A 5 11.44 -21.25 19.08
C THR A 5 11.87 -19.79 18.95
N GLU A 6 12.70 -19.30 19.87
CA GLU A 6 13.33 -17.97 19.82
C GLU A 6 14.51 -17.97 18.83
N ASP A 7 14.22 -18.23 17.55
CA ASP A 7 15.18 -18.07 16.46
C ASP A 7 14.94 -16.75 15.72
N SER A 8 15.99 -16.14 15.18
CA SER A 8 15.91 -14.90 14.37
C SER A 8 14.93 -14.98 13.19
N GLU A 9 14.57 -16.19 12.76
CA GLU A 9 13.53 -16.46 11.76
C GLU A 9 12.10 -16.10 12.22
N SER A 10 11.90 -15.84 13.52
CA SER A 10 10.60 -15.48 14.13
C SER A 10 10.38 -13.96 14.25
N GLU A 11 11.32 -13.15 13.78
CA GLU A 11 11.18 -11.69 13.75
C GLU A 11 10.08 -11.24 12.78
N VAL A 12 9.19 -10.37 13.25
CA VAL A 12 8.09 -9.82 12.46
C VAL A 12 8.02 -8.32 12.67
N TYR A 13 7.65 -7.62 11.60
CA TYR A 13 7.65 -6.17 11.56
C TYR A 13 6.22 -5.64 11.45
N LEU A 14 5.98 -4.49 12.09
CA LEU A 14 4.80 -3.67 11.77
C LEU A 14 5.05 -2.97 10.43
N ARG A 15 4.10 -3.11 9.50
CA ARG A 15 4.25 -2.56 8.15
C ARG A 15 4.31 -1.02 8.19
N PRO A 16 5.26 -0.38 7.47
CA PRO A 16 5.36 1.07 7.41
C PRO A 16 4.41 1.73 6.39
N GLU A 17 3.81 0.92 5.52
CA GLU A 17 2.89 1.30 4.44
C GLU A 17 1.94 0.13 4.11
N THR A 18 0.90 0.36 3.31
CA THR A 18 -0.06 -0.69 2.95
C THR A 18 0.20 -1.32 1.57
N ALA A 19 0.95 -0.61 0.71
CA ALA A 19 1.28 -0.96 -0.67
C ALA A 19 2.02 -2.30 -0.83
N GLN A 20 2.99 -2.61 0.05
CA GLN A 20 3.77 -3.85 -0.04
C GLN A 20 2.88 -5.11 -0.14
N GLY A 21 1.81 -5.15 0.66
CA GLY A 21 0.88 -6.28 0.65
C GLY A 21 0.14 -6.45 -0.68
N ILE A 22 -0.12 -5.34 -1.38
CA ILE A 22 -0.76 -5.32 -2.69
C ILE A 22 0.18 -5.94 -3.75
N PHE A 23 1.46 -5.53 -3.76
CA PHE A 23 2.44 -6.06 -4.71
C PHE A 23 2.69 -7.55 -4.53
N VAL A 24 2.84 -8.02 -3.28
CA VAL A 24 3.01 -9.46 -2.98
C VAL A 24 1.81 -10.27 -3.48
N ASN A 25 0.60 -9.72 -3.39
CA ASN A 25 -0.63 -10.40 -3.81
C ASN A 25 -1.04 -10.19 -5.26
N PHE A 26 -0.27 -9.47 -6.07
CA PHE A 26 -0.61 -9.18 -7.48
C PHE A 26 -1.03 -10.44 -8.26
N LYS A 27 -0.20 -11.50 -8.22
CA LYS A 27 -0.47 -12.76 -8.93
C LYS A 27 -1.73 -13.47 -8.40
N ASN A 28 -1.95 -13.43 -7.09
CA ASN A 28 -3.12 -14.03 -6.47
C ASN A 28 -4.39 -13.34 -6.92
N VAL A 29 -4.43 -12.01 -6.86
CA VAL A 29 -5.57 -11.20 -7.29
C VAL A 29 -5.82 -11.35 -8.78
N LEU A 30 -4.76 -11.32 -9.61
CA LEU A 30 -4.90 -11.51 -11.07
C LEU A 30 -5.54 -12.86 -11.40
N ARG A 31 -5.11 -13.94 -10.73
CA ARG A 31 -5.63 -15.29 -10.93
C ARG A 31 -7.09 -15.44 -10.50
N THR A 32 -7.46 -14.90 -9.35
CA THR A 32 -8.81 -15.06 -8.79
C THR A 32 -9.83 -14.16 -9.46
N THR A 33 -9.45 -12.94 -9.82
CA THR A 33 -10.37 -11.95 -10.43
C THR A 33 -10.41 -12.02 -11.96
N ARG A 34 -9.43 -12.69 -12.59
CA ARG A 34 -9.28 -12.80 -14.05
C ARG A 34 -9.28 -11.44 -14.77
N LYS A 35 -8.83 -10.38 -14.09
CA LYS A 35 -8.72 -9.04 -14.67
C LYS A 35 -7.63 -9.00 -15.74
N LYS A 36 -7.77 -8.09 -16.70
CA LYS A 36 -6.75 -7.74 -17.68
C LYS A 36 -6.28 -6.31 -17.38
N LEU A 37 -5.05 -5.99 -17.76
CA LEU A 37 -4.56 -4.62 -17.68
C LEU A 37 -5.38 -3.70 -18.62
N PRO A 38 -5.68 -2.45 -18.21
CA PRO A 38 -5.34 -1.86 -16.92
C PRO A 38 -6.32 -2.26 -15.79
N PHE A 39 -5.81 -2.45 -14.58
CA PHE A 39 -6.64 -2.69 -13.38
C PHE A 39 -5.94 -2.22 -12.11
N GLY A 40 -6.69 -1.96 -11.04
CA GLY A 40 -6.13 -1.55 -9.76
C GLY A 40 -6.56 -2.41 -8.58
N ILE A 41 -5.80 -2.32 -7.50
CA ILE A 41 -6.10 -2.91 -6.19
C ILE A 41 -6.06 -1.77 -5.17
N ALA A 42 -7.20 -1.50 -4.54
CA ALA A 42 -7.33 -0.48 -3.50
C ALA A 42 -7.34 -1.14 -2.11
N GLN A 43 -6.71 -0.49 -1.13
CA GLN A 43 -6.69 -0.95 0.25
C GLN A 43 -6.71 0.23 1.21
N ILE A 44 -7.43 0.07 2.32
CA ILE A 44 -7.35 0.96 3.48
C ILE A 44 -6.76 0.16 4.63
N GLY A 45 -5.80 0.75 5.35
CA GLY A 45 -5.28 0.08 6.53
C GLY A 45 -4.27 0.90 7.31
N LYS A 46 -3.95 0.37 8.50
CA LYS A 46 -2.97 0.95 9.42
C LYS A 46 -1.53 0.75 8.92
N SER A 47 -0.71 1.75 9.20
CA SER A 47 0.73 1.79 8.94
C SER A 47 1.46 2.40 10.13
N PHE A 48 2.71 1.99 10.32
CA PHE A 48 3.51 2.34 11.50
C PHE A 48 4.85 2.94 11.12
N ARG A 49 5.13 4.16 11.59
CA ARG A 49 6.43 4.82 11.39
C ARG A 49 7.17 4.89 12.71
N ASN A 50 8.46 4.56 12.69
CA ASN A 50 9.34 4.72 13.84
C ASN A 50 9.76 6.20 14.01
N GLU A 51 8.78 7.07 14.27
CA GLU A 51 8.96 8.51 14.44
C GLU A 51 9.63 8.82 15.79
N ILE A 52 10.82 9.44 15.74
CA ILE A 52 11.66 9.72 16.91
C ILE A 52 11.09 10.88 17.73
N THR A 53 10.60 11.93 17.08
CA THR A 53 10.05 13.11 17.74
C THR A 53 8.62 13.36 17.29
N PRO A 54 7.61 12.73 17.93
CA PRO A 54 6.21 13.02 17.64
C PRO A 54 5.92 14.52 17.83
N GLY A 55 5.10 15.11 16.96
CA GLY A 55 4.82 16.55 16.98
C GLY A 55 3.72 16.93 16.00
N ASN A 56 3.16 18.14 16.14
CA ASN A 56 2.05 18.63 15.29
C ASN A 56 0.86 17.66 15.19
N PHE A 57 0.42 17.13 16.33
CA PHE A 57 -0.78 16.28 16.50
C PHE A 57 -0.94 15.21 15.40
N THR A 58 -1.71 15.47 14.34
CA THR A 58 -1.96 14.53 13.24
C THR A 58 -0.80 14.37 12.25
N PHE A 59 0.13 15.32 12.16
CA PHE A 59 1.14 15.31 11.09
C PHE A 59 2.35 14.40 11.37
N ARG A 60 2.67 14.14 12.64
CA ARG A 60 3.79 13.25 13.01
C ARG A 60 3.36 12.28 14.11
N THR A 61 2.69 11.21 13.68
CA THR A 61 2.26 10.10 14.53
C THR A 61 3.05 8.83 14.20
N ARG A 62 3.06 7.89 15.15
CA ARG A 62 3.67 6.56 14.96
C ARG A 62 2.72 5.53 14.34
N GLU A 63 1.42 5.78 14.44
CA GLU A 63 0.35 4.96 13.87
C GLU A 63 -0.62 5.88 13.13
N PHE A 64 -1.01 5.49 11.93
CA PHE A 64 -1.99 6.19 11.10
C PHE A 64 -2.61 5.22 10.09
N GLU A 65 -3.73 5.62 9.49
CA GLU A 65 -4.38 4.88 8.42
C GLU A 65 -4.08 5.53 7.08
N GLN A 66 -3.89 4.70 6.06
CA GLN A 66 -3.71 5.12 4.68
C GLN A 66 -4.77 4.51 3.80
N MET A 67 -5.17 5.26 2.78
CA MET A 67 -6.00 4.80 1.67
C MET A 67 -5.10 4.79 0.44
N GLU A 68 -4.77 3.61 -0.07
CA GLU A 68 -3.82 3.44 -1.18
C GLU A 68 -4.47 2.68 -2.34
N LEU A 69 -4.06 3.01 -3.57
CA LEU A 69 -4.48 2.35 -4.80
C LEU A 69 -3.23 2.09 -5.65
N GLU A 70 -2.94 0.81 -5.89
CA GLU A 70 -1.95 0.42 -6.89
C GLU A 70 -2.66 0.13 -8.20
N PHE A 71 -2.41 0.95 -9.22
CA PHE A 71 -3.02 0.83 -10.54
C PHE A 71 -2.02 0.28 -11.56
N PHE A 72 -2.24 -0.95 -12.00
CA PHE A 72 -1.36 -1.66 -12.93
C PHE A 72 -1.76 -1.37 -14.37
N VAL A 73 -0.79 -0.92 -15.15
CA VAL A 73 -0.96 -0.51 -16.55
C VAL A 73 0.07 -1.19 -17.44
N LYS A 74 -0.11 -1.12 -18.76
CA LYS A 74 0.92 -1.55 -19.70
C LYS A 74 2.03 -0.49 -19.76
N PRO A 75 3.30 -0.89 -19.98
CA PRO A 75 4.36 0.09 -20.25
C PRO A 75 3.99 0.99 -21.44
N GLY A 76 4.14 2.30 -21.29
CA GLY A 76 3.78 3.29 -22.31
C GLY A 76 2.44 4.00 -22.04
N ASP A 77 1.56 3.40 -21.25
CA ASP A 77 0.28 4.01 -20.85
C ASP A 77 0.40 4.74 -19.48
N ASP A 78 1.56 4.68 -18.82
CA ASP A 78 1.77 5.10 -17.43
C ASP A 78 1.53 6.59 -17.17
N LEU A 79 2.01 7.47 -18.05
CA LEU A 79 1.79 8.92 -17.91
C LEU A 79 0.32 9.31 -18.08
N GLU A 80 -0.39 8.68 -19.02
CA GLU A 80 -1.82 8.92 -19.24
C GLU A 80 -2.62 8.60 -17.97
N TRP A 81 -2.41 7.39 -17.43
CA TRP A 81 -3.10 6.96 -16.21
C TRP A 81 -2.67 7.75 -14.97
N PHE A 82 -1.41 8.17 -14.89
CA PHE A 82 -0.95 9.06 -13.82
C PHE A 82 -1.72 10.39 -13.83
N HIS A 83 -1.85 11.02 -15.01
CA HIS A 83 -2.59 12.28 -15.13
C HIS A 83 -4.08 12.09 -14.78
N TYR A 84 -4.71 11.02 -15.29
CA TYR A 84 -6.08 10.68 -14.95
C TYR A 84 -6.30 10.58 -13.43
N TRP A 85 -5.47 9.78 -12.73
CA TRP A 85 -5.64 9.57 -11.29
C TRP A 85 -5.30 10.81 -10.47
N LYS A 86 -4.32 11.60 -10.89
CA LYS A 86 -4.00 12.89 -10.25
C LYS A 86 -5.20 13.84 -10.31
N ASP A 87 -5.81 13.99 -11.48
CA ASP A 87 -6.96 14.89 -11.66
C ASP A 87 -8.19 14.35 -10.93
N PHE A 88 -8.41 13.03 -10.96
CA PHE A 88 -9.46 12.38 -10.18
C PHE A 88 -9.32 12.67 -8.69
N CYS A 89 -8.14 12.42 -8.10
CA CYS A 89 -7.89 12.66 -6.68
C CYS A 89 -8.07 14.12 -6.31
N LYS A 90 -7.65 15.06 -7.18
CA LYS A 90 -7.84 16.49 -6.97
C LYS A 90 -9.31 16.91 -6.96
N ASN A 91 -10.14 16.29 -7.80
CA ASN A 91 -11.57 16.60 -7.90
C ASN A 91 -12.42 15.89 -6.83
N PHE A 92 -11.90 14.80 -6.27
CA PHE A 92 -12.58 14.05 -5.21
C PHE A 92 -12.48 14.72 -3.83
N LEU A 93 -11.38 15.47 -3.59
CA LEU A 93 -11.12 16.22 -2.36
C LEU A 93 -11.80 17.60 -2.38
#